data_AF-A0A6L5WIB2-F1
#
_entry.id   AF-A0A6L5WIB2-F1
#
_cell.length_a   1.000
_cell.length_b   1.000
_cell.length_c   1.000
_cell.angle_alpha   90.00
_cell.angle_beta   90.00
_cell.angle_gamma   90.00
#
_symmetry.space_group_name_H-M   'P 1'
#
loop_
_entity.id
_entity.type
_entity.pdbx_description
1 polymer ?
#
loop_
_entity_poly.entity_id
_entity_poly.type
_entity_poly.pdbx_seq_one_letter_code
_entity_poly.pdbx_strand_id
1 'polypeptide(L)' 'MQINLVWVKIKNGYKNLDKALYPLIGLPSYEKYLEHFKKNHPDKTPLDRGEFIRQAQMDRAKNIKC' A
#
# COMPACT_ATOMS: atom_id res chain seq x y z
N MET A 1 -10.94 -28.54 8.37
CA MET A 1 -10.40 -27.17 8.50
C MET A 1 -8.87 -27.19 8.31
N GLN A 2 -8.36 -27.38 7.08
CA GLN A 2 -6.90 -27.44 6.79
C GLN A 2 -6.44 -26.47 5.67
N ILE A 3 -7.34 -25.66 5.12
CA ILE A 3 -7.06 -24.78 3.95
C ILE A 3 -6.33 -23.48 4.36
N ASN A 4 -6.22 -23.19 5.66
CA ASN A 4 -5.76 -21.89 6.16
C ASN A 4 -4.23 -21.68 6.18
N LEU A 5 -3.42 -22.72 6.39
CA LEU A 5 -1.99 -22.52 6.68
C LEU A 5 -1.16 -22.10 5.46
N VAL A 6 -1.44 -22.69 4.30
CA VAL A 6 -0.75 -22.35 3.05
C VAL A 6 -1.10 -20.94 2.60
N TRP A 7 -2.37 -20.57 2.64
CA TRP A 7 -2.83 -19.21 2.29
C TRP A 7 -2.29 -18.13 3.24
N VAL A 8 -2.19 -18.43 4.54
CA VAL A 8 -1.58 -17.52 5.51
C VAL A 8 -0.09 -17.34 5.24
N LYS A 9 0.65 -18.42 4.94
CA LYS A 9 2.08 -18.32 4.57
C LYS A 9 2.31 -17.51 3.30
N ILE A 10 1.51 -17.75 2.26
CA ILE A 10 1.60 -17.01 0.99
C ILE A 10 1.27 -15.53 1.21
N LYS A 11 0.18 -15.21 1.94
CA LYS A 11 -0.16 -13.83 2.29
C LYS A 11 0.96 -13.15 3.09
N ASN A 12 1.56 -13.85 4.04
CA ASN A 12 2.64 -13.29 4.85
C ASN A 12 3.91 -13.04 4.02
N GLY A 13 4.25 -13.96 3.11
CA GLY A 13 5.34 -13.77 2.14
C GLY A 13 5.11 -12.55 1.25
N TYR A 14 3.90 -12.39 0.72
CA TYR A 14 3.52 -11.24 -0.10
C TYR A 14 3.63 -9.91 0.66
N LYS A 15 3.16 -9.87 1.91
CA LYS A 15 3.29 -8.69 2.79
C LYS A 15 4.75 -8.31 3.06
N ASN A 16 5.62 -9.31 3.26
CA ASN A 16 7.04 -9.05 3.52
C ASN A 16 7.77 -8.55 2.27
N LEU A 17 7.43 -9.08 1.10
CA LEU A 17 7.96 -8.61 -0.18
C LEU A 17 7.52 -7.17 -0.48
N ASP A 18 6.24 -6.85 -0.25
CA ASP A 18 5.69 -5.49 -0.40
C ASP A 18 6.41 -4.50 0.54
N LYS A 19 6.72 -4.90 1.78
CA LYS A 19 7.51 -4.05 2.69
C LYS A 19 8.94 -3.78 2.23
N ALA A 20 9.58 -4.71 1.52
CA ALA A 20 10.96 -4.56 1.06
C ALA A 20 11.07 -3.86 -0.30
N LEU A 21 10.14 -4.15 -1.22
CA LEU A 21 10.17 -3.65 -2.60
C LEU A 21 9.79 -2.17 -2.68
N TYR A 22 8.79 -1.73 -1.90
CA TYR A 22 8.26 -0.37 -1.99
C TYR A 22 9.26 0.71 -1.59
N PRO A 23 10.03 0.57 -0.49
CA PRO A 23 11.14 1.46 -0.20
C PRO A 23 12.21 1.49 -1.29
N LEU A 24 12.48 0.34 -1.93
CA LEU A 24 13.52 0.21 -2.96
C LEU A 24 13.16 0.94 -4.26
N ILE A 25 11.93 0.77 -4.73
CA ILE A 25 11.40 1.52 -5.90
C ILE A 25 10.94 2.94 -5.50
N GLY A 26 11.06 3.25 -4.21
CA GLY A 26 10.59 4.46 -3.60
C GLY A 26 9.09 4.68 -3.72
N LEU A 27 8.21 3.70 -3.90
CA LEU A 27 6.75 3.93 -3.89
C LEU A 27 6.16 3.67 -2.49
N PRO A 28 5.03 4.31 -2.12
CA PRO A 28 4.35 3.99 -0.87
C PRO A 28 3.53 2.69 -0.99
N SER A 29 3.54 1.86 0.06
CA SER A 29 2.79 0.58 0.11
C SER A 29 1.29 0.82 0.25
N TYR A 30 0.50 0.21 -0.65
CA TYR A 30 -0.96 0.32 -0.65
C TYR A 30 -1.59 -0.33 0.58
N GLU A 31 -1.03 -1.42 1.09
CA GLU A 31 -1.55 -2.09 2.29
C GLU A 31 -1.44 -1.19 3.52
N LYS A 32 -0.28 -0.52 3.70
CA LYS A 32 -0.09 0.48 4.75
C LYS A 32 -1.04 1.67 4.60
N TYR A 33 -1.32 2.10 3.36
CA TYR A 33 -2.32 3.14 3.10
C TYR A 33 -3.70 2.71 3.59
N LEU A 34 -4.15 1.49 3.29
CA LEU A 34 -5.44 0.99 3.76
C LEU A 34 -5.52 0.91 5.30
N GLU A 35 -4.45 0.43 5.95
CA GLU A 35 -4.37 0.41 7.42
C GLU A 35 -4.47 1.81 8.02
N HIS A 36 -3.71 2.77 7.47
CA HIS A 36 -3.75 4.16 7.88
C HIS A 36 -5.13 4.78 7.64
N PHE A 37 -5.71 4.52 6.47
CA PHE A 37 -7.00 5.07 6.06
C PHE A 37 -8.13 4.53 6.94
N LYS A 38 -8.14 3.23 7.24
CA LYS A 38 -9.10 2.63 8.16
C LYS A 38 -8.99 3.21 9.58
N LYS A 39 -7.77 3.52 10.03
CA LYS A 39 -7.54 4.09 11.37
C LYS A 39 -7.95 5.57 11.48
N ASN A 40 -7.71 6.37 10.45
CA ASN A 40 -7.86 7.83 10.51
C ASN A 40 -9.10 8.37 9.78
N HIS A 41 -9.63 7.62 8.81
CA HIS A 41 -10.76 8.00 7.97
C HIS A 41 -11.74 6.82 7.79
N PRO A 42 -12.36 6.33 8.88
CA PRO A 42 -13.30 5.20 8.80
C PRO A 42 -14.57 5.52 7.98
N ASP A 43 -14.90 6.80 7.81
CA ASP A 43 -16.12 7.28 7.16
C ASP A 43 -15.96 7.50 5.64
N LYS A 44 -14.72 7.47 5.13
CA LYS A 44 -14.45 7.71 3.71
C LYS A 44 -14.20 6.39 2.98
N THR A 45 -14.26 6.43 1.65
CA THR A 45 -13.84 5.30 0.81
C THR A 45 -12.38 5.47 0.40
N PRO A 46 -11.52 4.46 0.59
CA PRO A 46 -10.14 4.52 0.13
C PRO A 46 -10.07 4.60 -1.39
N LEU A 47 -9.02 5.22 -1.90
CA LEU A 47 -8.72 5.28 -3.33
C LEU A 47 -8.38 3.90 -3.86
N ASP A 48 -8.65 3.66 -5.14
CA ASP A 48 -8.12 2.49 -5.84
C ASP A 48 -6.58 2.50 -5.86
N ARG A 49 -5.96 1.33 -5.94
CA ARG A 49 -4.51 1.18 -6.00
C ARG A 49 -3.90 2.08 -7.09
N GLY A 50 -4.47 2.10 -8.30
CA GLY A 50 -3.94 2.89 -9.41
C GLY A 50 -3.96 4.39 -9.12
N GLU A 51 -5.09 4.86 -8.58
CA GLU A 51 -5.29 6.26 -8.20
C GLU A 51 -4.38 6.71 -7.05
N PHE A 52 -4.17 5.83 -6.07
CA PHE A 52 -3.23 6.08 -4.98
C PHE A 52 -1.79 6.26 -5.49
N ILE A 53 -1.31 5.37 -6.38
CA ILE A 53 0.04 5.47 -6.94
C ILE A 53 0.17 6.71 -7.83
N ARG A 54 -0.83 7.00 -8.66
CA ARG A 54 -0.88 8.22 -9.48
C ARG A 54 -0.80 9.48 -8.62
N GLN A 55 -1.60 9.55 -7.55
CA GLN A 55 -1.58 10.68 -6.63
C GLN A 55 -0.22 10.80 -5.92
N ALA A 56 0.38 9.70 -5.48
CA ALA A 56 1.70 9.70 -4.86
C ALA A 56 2.81 10.19 -5.82
N GLN A 57 2.73 9.84 -7.09
CA GLN A 57 3.64 10.33 -8.12
C GLN A 57 3.43 11.82 -8.41
N MET A 58 2.17 12.26 -8.51
CA MET A 58 1.85 13.67 -8.74
C MET A 58 2.27 14.56 -7.57
N ASP A 59 2.09 14.10 -6.33
CA ASP A 59 2.49 14.84 -5.14
C ASP A 59 4.01 15.09 -5.12
N ARG A 60 4.79 14.09 -5.52
CA ARG A 60 6.24 14.23 -5.72
C ARG A 60 6.60 15.20 -6.82
N ALA A 61 5.94 15.10 -7.97
CA ALA A 61 6.18 16.00 -9.09
C ALA A 61 5.90 17.47 -8.70
N LYS A 62 4.88 17.72 -7.89
CA LYS A 62 4.55 19.05 -7.35
C LYS A 62 5.58 19.58 -6.34
N ASN A 63 6.27 18.68 -5.64
CA ASN A 63 7.32 19.04 -4.67
C ASN A 63 8.67 19.38 -5.34
N ILE A 64 8.81 19.17 -6.65
CA ILE A 64 9.91 19.73 -7.44
C ILE A 64 9.61 21.21 -7.64
N LYS A 65 9.87 22.03 -6.61
CA LYS A 65 9.96 23.47 -6.79
C LYS A 65 11.12 23.73 -7.76
N CYS A 66 10.82 24.36 -8.89
CA CYS A 66 11.81 24.99 -9.75
C CYS A 66 12.65 26.01 -8.96
#